data_AF-A0A9K3I5T3-F1
#
_entry.id   AF-A0A9K3I5T3-F1
#
_cell.length_a   1.000
_cell.length_b   1.000
_cell.length_c   1.000
_cell.angle_alpha   90.00
_cell.angle_beta   90.00
_cell.angle_gamma   90.00
#
_symmetry.space_group_name_H-M   'P 1'
#
loop_
_entity.id
_entity.type
_entity.pdbx_description
1 polymer ?
#
loop_
_entity_poly.entity_id
_entity_poly.type
_entity_poly.pdbx_seq_one_letter_code
_entity_poly.pdbx_strand_id
1 'polypeptide(L)'
;MSMNNNTPQKNSPFGNSMTTNPSSHLQSQSQPQQQSGSPFASQFQLSQYAAAHAHAQAIAQAQSKAQAQAMAQAQANHAQFQAQLQAQGMSLNQSHGHFSGNSPSFPGLANSGIKRMPQKPVGRPPGVSNANTISPMRMMELTPAQRNKKKQKLPEKQLLERVAKILPQSALYTELLEFESRVDAALARKKIDIQDAIKNPPCIQKTLRIYVFNTFANQTRVSPMKPNDEPPTWTMKIIGRILEDDMHPDQAATLSTMYPKFSSFFKRVTISLDQRLYPDNHMIVWDSARSPTPQEGFEVKRKGDKEFTANIRLEMNYMPEKYKLSLALMEVLGIEVDTRARIIAAIWHYVKARKLQNADDPSYFNCDPALRKVFGEDKVKFAMVSQKISPHLSAPQPIHLEHKIKLSGNSPVGNACYDVLVDVPFPVQRELNALLAATEKAKEIEACDEAICTSIRKINEHRKRRAFFLGFSQSPVEFIDALIESQGRDLKLAAGEASRNAEKEARAEFYNQPWVEDAVIRYLNRKPANTGVHGST
;
A
#
# COMPACT_ATOMS: atom_id res chain seq x y z
N MET A 1 58.64 -11.81 46.24
CA MET A 1 57.93 -10.67 46.85
C MET A 1 56.59 -10.58 46.12
N SER A 2 55.49 -11.22 46.54
CA SER A 2 55.09 -11.65 47.90
C SER A 2 54.89 -10.41 48.81
N MET A 3 53.74 -10.15 49.45
CA MET A 3 52.51 -10.94 49.71
C MET A 3 51.23 -10.09 49.45
N ASN A 4 50.05 -10.63 49.14
CA ASN A 4 49.05 -11.33 49.99
C ASN A 4 48.50 -10.44 51.14
N ASN A 5 47.20 -10.42 51.53
CA ASN A 5 46.07 -11.31 51.19
C ASN A 5 44.67 -10.69 51.51
N ASN A 6 43.63 -11.45 51.14
CA ASN A 6 42.34 -11.69 51.81
C ASN A 6 41.09 -10.82 51.52
N THR A 7 40.12 -11.52 50.93
CA THR A 7 38.67 -11.34 51.03
C THR A 7 38.14 -11.72 52.43
N PRO A 8 36.81 -11.70 52.65
CA PRO A 8 36.12 -12.99 52.62
C PRO A 8 34.74 -12.99 51.92
N GLN A 9 34.41 -14.12 51.28
CA GLN A 9 33.02 -14.50 50.97
C GLN A 9 32.34 -15.10 52.21
N LYS A 10 31.00 -15.16 52.21
CA LYS A 10 30.22 -16.17 52.95
C LYS A 10 29.06 -16.70 52.10
N ASN A 11 28.76 -17.99 52.27
CA ASN A 11 27.75 -18.76 51.52
C ASN A 11 26.60 -19.20 52.45
N SER A 12 25.35 -19.06 51.96
CA SER A 12 24.23 -20.02 52.13
C SER A 12 23.79 -20.36 53.59
N PRO A 13 22.84 -21.31 53.84
CA PRO A 13 21.83 -21.98 52.99
C PRO A 13 20.38 -21.86 53.55
N PHE A 14 19.51 -22.84 53.23
CA PHE A 14 18.08 -23.06 53.61
C PHE A 14 17.01 -22.27 52.82
N GLY A 15 15.87 -22.88 52.41
CA GLY A 15 15.56 -24.33 52.33
C GLY A 15 14.05 -24.69 52.26
N ASN A 16 13.68 -25.54 51.29
CA ASN A 16 12.39 -26.27 51.14
C ASN A 16 11.10 -25.41 50.90
N SER A 17 9.99 -25.93 50.34
CA SER A 17 9.62 -27.31 49.94
C SER A 17 8.84 -27.39 48.59
N MET A 18 8.64 -28.63 48.11
CA MET A 18 8.04 -29.04 46.83
C MET A 18 6.51 -28.88 46.71
N THR A 19 6.00 -28.91 45.46
CA THR A 19 4.91 -29.80 44.96
C THR A 19 4.90 -29.80 43.42
N THR A 20 5.53 -30.75 42.72
CA THR A 20 4.98 -32.05 42.25
C THR A 20 3.79 -31.97 41.28
N ASN A 21 4.04 -32.27 39.99
CA ASN A 21 3.02 -32.69 39.02
C ASN A 21 2.30 -33.98 39.48
N PRO A 22 1.14 -34.27 38.88
CA PRO A 22 1.03 -35.58 38.25
C PRO A 22 0.46 -35.53 36.82
N SER A 23 1.28 -35.94 35.85
CA SER A 23 0.77 -36.39 34.54
C SER A 23 0.32 -37.84 34.68
N SER A 24 -0.98 -38.13 34.53
CA SER A 24 -1.52 -39.49 34.60
C SER A 24 -1.76 -40.08 33.21
N HIS A 25 -0.81 -40.87 32.73
CA HIS A 25 -0.99 -41.74 31.58
C HIS A 25 -1.70 -43.02 32.05
N LEU A 26 -2.86 -43.36 31.50
CA LEU A 26 -3.55 -44.60 31.85
C LEU A 26 -4.17 -45.27 30.62
N GLN A 27 -3.78 -46.52 30.41
CA GLN A 27 -4.13 -47.38 29.29
C GLN A 27 -4.70 -48.66 29.88
N SER A 28 -5.94 -49.02 29.55
CA SER A 28 -6.55 -50.27 30.03
C SER A 28 -7.49 -50.88 28.98
N GLN A 29 -7.63 -52.20 29.06
CA GLN A 29 -8.21 -53.05 28.02
C GLN A 29 -9.75 -53.10 28.04
N SER A 30 -10.33 -53.60 26.96
CA SER A 30 -11.75 -53.89 26.81
C SER A 30 -12.12 -55.30 27.27
N GLN A 31 -13.17 -55.42 28.09
CA GLN A 31 -14.17 -56.49 27.97
C GLN A 31 -15.53 -56.01 28.53
N PRO A 32 -16.68 -56.56 28.07
CA PRO A 32 -18.00 -56.06 28.42
C PRO A 32 -18.70 -56.88 29.52
N GLN A 33 -19.53 -56.23 30.34
CA GLN A 33 -20.57 -56.91 31.12
C GLN A 33 -21.85 -56.05 31.15
N GLN A 34 -23.00 -56.71 31.07
CA GLN A 34 -24.32 -56.08 31.11
C GLN A 34 -24.80 -55.92 32.56
N GLN A 35 -25.52 -54.83 32.87
CA GLN A 35 -26.93 -54.88 33.35
C GLN A 35 -27.41 -53.53 33.94
N SER A 36 -28.74 -53.33 33.86
CA SER A 36 -29.57 -52.42 34.68
C SER A 36 -29.28 -50.90 34.69
N GLY A 37 -30.34 -50.10 34.60
CA GLY A 37 -30.25 -48.63 34.65
C GLY A 37 -30.58 -48.03 36.02
N SER A 38 -30.19 -46.76 36.21
CA SER A 38 -30.54 -45.93 37.38
C SER A 38 -30.77 -44.47 36.91
N PRO A 39 -31.78 -43.75 37.41
CA PRO A 39 -32.17 -42.43 36.90
C PRO A 39 -31.28 -41.27 37.38
N PHE A 40 -30.18 -41.52 38.09
CA PHE A 40 -29.43 -40.47 38.79
C PHE A 40 -28.45 -39.67 37.91
N ALA A 41 -28.04 -40.19 36.75
CA ALA A 41 -27.00 -39.56 35.91
C ALA A 41 -27.44 -38.26 35.21
N SER A 42 -28.74 -38.12 34.91
CA SER A 42 -29.27 -37.00 34.13
C SER A 42 -29.24 -35.65 34.87
N GLN A 43 -29.39 -35.66 36.20
CA GLN A 43 -29.45 -34.44 37.01
C GLN A 43 -28.07 -33.73 37.11
N PHE A 44 -26.97 -34.51 37.13
CA PHE A 44 -25.61 -33.97 37.22
C PHE A 44 -25.11 -33.39 35.89
N GLN A 45 -25.64 -33.87 34.76
CA GLN A 45 -25.27 -33.39 33.43
C GLN A 45 -25.96 -32.06 33.08
N LEU A 46 -27.16 -31.82 33.62
CA LEU A 46 -27.92 -30.60 33.42
C LEU A 46 -27.28 -29.38 34.12
N SER A 47 -26.66 -29.57 35.31
CA SER A 47 -26.00 -28.49 36.05
C SER A 47 -24.75 -27.95 35.36
N GLN A 48 -23.93 -28.83 34.74
CA GLN A 48 -22.77 -28.41 33.95
C GLN A 48 -23.18 -27.61 32.70
N TYR A 49 -24.26 -27.99 32.02
CA TYR A 49 -24.79 -27.22 30.89
C TYR A 49 -25.27 -25.82 31.32
N ALA A 50 -25.96 -25.71 32.46
CA ALA A 50 -26.37 -24.43 33.01
C ALA A 50 -25.15 -23.53 33.36
N ALA A 51 -24.13 -24.08 34.00
CA ALA A 51 -22.90 -23.36 34.33
C ALA A 51 -22.14 -22.88 33.09
N ALA A 52 -22.01 -23.74 32.07
CA ALA A 52 -21.36 -23.40 30.80
C ALA A 52 -22.13 -22.29 30.05
N HIS A 53 -23.46 -22.33 30.05
CA HIS A 53 -24.29 -21.31 29.41
C HIS A 53 -24.20 -19.95 30.13
N ALA A 54 -24.21 -19.94 31.46
CA ALA A 54 -24.00 -18.73 32.26
C ALA A 54 -22.61 -18.11 32.00
N HIS A 55 -21.56 -18.93 31.91
CA HIS A 55 -20.21 -18.46 31.61
C HIS A 55 -20.10 -17.87 30.19
N ALA A 56 -20.72 -18.51 29.19
CA ALA A 56 -20.78 -17.99 27.83
C ALA A 56 -21.53 -16.64 27.74
N GLN A 57 -22.63 -16.49 28.48
CA GLN A 57 -23.37 -15.22 28.57
C GLN A 57 -22.55 -14.11 29.26
N ALA A 58 -21.78 -14.44 30.31
CA ALA A 58 -20.89 -13.49 30.96
C ALA A 58 -19.78 -12.99 30.03
N ILE A 59 -19.18 -13.88 29.21
CA ILE A 59 -18.17 -13.50 28.21
C ILE A 59 -18.78 -12.60 27.13
N ALA A 60 -19.97 -12.94 26.60
CA ALA A 60 -20.66 -12.12 25.60
C ALA A 60 -21.01 -10.72 26.13
N GLN A 61 -21.49 -10.62 27.38
CA GLN A 61 -21.74 -9.34 28.03
C GLN A 61 -20.46 -8.52 28.21
N ALA A 62 -19.36 -9.15 28.67
CA ALA A 62 -18.07 -8.48 28.80
C ALA A 62 -17.54 -7.94 27.47
N GLN A 63 -17.63 -8.73 26.39
CA GLN A 63 -17.23 -8.30 25.04
C GLN A 63 -18.08 -7.13 24.52
N SER A 64 -19.41 -7.16 24.70
CA SER A 64 -20.28 -6.04 24.31
C SER A 64 -19.94 -4.75 25.06
N LYS A 65 -19.59 -4.85 26.35
CA LYS A 65 -19.23 -3.72 27.20
C LYS A 65 -17.87 -3.14 26.81
N ALA A 66 -16.91 -3.98 26.42
CA ALA A 66 -15.62 -3.56 25.87
C ALA A 66 -15.78 -2.86 24.50
N GLN A 67 -16.62 -3.39 23.60
CA GLN A 67 -16.93 -2.72 22.33
C GLN A 67 -17.61 -1.36 22.54
N ALA A 68 -18.54 -1.25 23.49
CA ALA A 68 -19.18 0.02 23.83
C ALA A 68 -18.16 1.05 24.36
N GLN A 69 -17.23 0.64 25.23
CA GLN A 69 -16.15 1.51 25.73
C GLN A 69 -15.17 1.91 24.60
N ALA A 70 -14.82 0.99 23.70
CA ALA A 70 -13.97 1.29 22.55
C ALA A 70 -14.63 2.29 21.58
N MET A 71 -15.93 2.15 21.31
CA MET A 71 -16.68 3.13 20.51
C MET A 71 -16.81 4.48 21.20
N ALA A 72 -17.01 4.52 22.52
CA ALA A 72 -17.03 5.77 23.29
C ALA A 72 -15.68 6.49 23.26
N GLN A 73 -14.56 5.76 23.40
CA GLN A 73 -13.22 6.34 23.25
C GLN A 73 -12.92 6.79 21.82
N ALA A 74 -13.35 6.04 20.80
CA ALA A 74 -13.21 6.45 19.41
C ALA A 74 -13.99 7.75 19.10
N GLN A 75 -15.21 7.89 19.63
CA GLN A 75 -16.01 9.11 19.51
C GLN A 75 -15.39 10.29 20.28
N ALA A 76 -14.89 10.06 21.50
CA ALA A 76 -14.21 11.09 22.30
C ALA A 76 -12.94 11.60 21.60
N ASN A 77 -12.10 10.69 21.07
CA ASN A 77 -10.91 11.06 20.31
C ASN A 77 -11.26 11.78 19.00
N HIS A 78 -12.34 11.39 18.32
CA HIS A 78 -12.81 12.10 17.12
C HIS A 78 -13.31 13.52 17.45
N ALA A 79 -14.04 13.70 18.55
CA ALA A 79 -14.49 15.01 19.02
C ALA A 79 -13.32 15.91 19.44
N GLN A 80 -12.32 15.38 20.14
CA GLN A 80 -11.09 16.11 20.47
C GLN A 80 -10.31 16.53 19.23
N PHE A 81 -10.14 15.63 18.25
CA PHE A 81 -9.49 15.94 16.97
C PHE A 81 -10.25 17.01 16.18
N GLN A 82 -11.59 16.95 16.15
CA GLN A 82 -12.43 17.95 15.49
C GLN A 82 -12.35 19.32 16.18
N ALA A 83 -12.31 19.36 17.52
CA ALA A 83 -12.09 20.60 18.27
C ALA A 83 -10.69 21.18 18.02
N GLN A 84 -9.66 20.34 17.90
CA GLN A 84 -8.29 20.78 17.60
C GLN A 84 -8.17 21.36 16.18
N LEU A 85 -8.89 20.81 15.19
CA LEU A 85 -8.98 21.38 13.85
C LEU A 85 -9.70 22.75 13.84
N GLN A 86 -10.75 22.91 14.63
CA GLN A 86 -11.44 24.20 14.78
C GLN A 86 -10.55 25.25 15.47
N ALA A 87 -9.78 24.87 16.49
CA ALA A 87 -8.80 25.75 17.15
C ALA A 87 -7.66 26.20 16.22
N GLN A 88 -7.38 25.45 15.14
CA GLN A 88 -6.40 25.81 14.10
C GLN A 88 -7.06 26.42 12.84
N GLY A 89 -8.34 26.80 12.89
CA GLY A 89 -9.03 27.53 11.81
C GLY A 89 -9.34 26.72 10.54
N MET A 90 -9.19 25.39 10.56
CA MET A 90 -9.41 24.54 9.39
C MET A 90 -10.83 23.95 9.37
N SER A 91 -11.73 24.59 8.63
CA SER A 91 -13.10 24.12 8.43
C SER A 91 -13.22 23.08 7.31
N LEU A 92 -13.63 21.85 7.66
CA LEU A 92 -14.05 20.84 6.69
C LEU A 92 -15.58 20.76 6.64
N ASN A 93 -16.16 21.35 5.59
CA ASN A 93 -17.60 21.59 5.50
C ASN A 93 -18.38 20.32 5.07
N GLN A 94 -18.88 19.52 6.02
CA GLN A 94 -19.86 18.48 5.74
C GLN A 94 -21.28 19.06 5.70
N SER A 95 -21.96 18.88 4.57
CA SER A 95 -23.42 19.07 4.48
C SER A 95 -24.06 17.79 3.93
N HIS A 96 -25.15 17.35 4.55
CA HIS A 96 -25.94 16.22 4.07
C HIS A 96 -26.93 16.67 3.00
N GLY A 97 -27.10 15.86 1.95
CA GLY A 97 -28.10 16.07 0.92
C GLY A 97 -28.41 14.77 0.19
N HIS A 98 -29.56 14.16 0.50
CA HIS A 98 -30.09 13.03 -0.26
C HIS A 98 -30.62 13.53 -1.61
N PHE A 99 -30.01 13.12 -2.73
CA PHE A 99 -30.69 13.09 -4.02
C PHE A 99 -30.21 11.92 -4.88
N SER A 100 -31.18 11.17 -5.41
CA SER A 100 -30.98 10.07 -6.36
C SER A 100 -30.83 10.59 -7.79
N GLY A 101 -29.85 10.09 -8.55
CA GLY A 101 -29.74 10.38 -9.98
C GLY A 101 -28.68 9.54 -10.68
N ASN A 102 -29.07 8.80 -11.72
CA ASN A 102 -28.15 8.09 -12.61
C ASN A 102 -27.41 9.08 -13.52
N SER A 103 -26.14 8.80 -13.82
CA SER A 103 -25.49 9.22 -15.08
C SER A 103 -24.28 8.32 -15.41
N PRO A 104 -23.91 8.17 -16.70
CA PRO A 104 -23.12 7.04 -17.18
C PRO A 104 -21.60 7.28 -17.23
N SER A 105 -20.83 6.19 -17.20
CA SER A 105 -19.38 6.20 -17.48
C SER A 105 -19.11 5.92 -18.97
N PHE A 106 -18.34 6.80 -19.63
CA PHE A 106 -17.72 6.49 -20.93
C PHE A 106 -16.30 5.91 -20.75
N PRO A 107 -15.82 5.05 -21.67
CA PRO A 107 -14.62 4.25 -21.46
C PRO A 107 -13.31 4.99 -21.81
N GLY A 108 -12.25 4.69 -21.06
CA GLY A 108 -10.89 5.15 -21.37
C GLY A 108 -10.24 4.35 -22.51
N LEU A 109 -9.52 5.06 -23.38
CA LEU A 109 -8.81 4.48 -24.52
C LEU A 109 -7.61 3.62 -24.07
N ALA A 110 -7.52 2.38 -24.53
CA ALA A 110 -6.38 1.50 -24.26
C ALA A 110 -5.28 1.67 -25.32
N ASN A 111 -4.03 1.94 -24.89
CA ASN A 111 -2.90 2.11 -25.79
C ASN A 111 -2.04 0.82 -25.86
N SER A 112 -1.85 0.26 -27.06
CA SER A 112 -1.31 -1.10 -27.25
C SER A 112 0.21 -1.13 -27.46
N GLY A 113 0.98 -1.33 -26.38
CA GLY A 113 2.44 -1.49 -26.43
C GLY A 113 2.90 -2.95 -26.48
N ILE A 114 3.10 -3.53 -27.67
CA ILE A 114 3.59 -4.91 -27.84
C ILE A 114 5.11 -4.97 -27.61
N LYS A 115 5.58 -5.85 -26.71
CA LYS A 115 6.97 -6.32 -26.66
C LYS A 115 7.05 -7.85 -26.56
N ARG A 116 7.91 -8.45 -27.38
CA ARG A 116 8.15 -9.89 -27.47
C ARG A 116 9.04 -10.37 -26.31
N MET A 117 8.82 -11.60 -25.83
CA MET A 117 9.83 -12.38 -25.11
C MET A 117 10.49 -13.40 -26.07
N PRO A 118 11.80 -13.68 -25.96
CA PRO A 118 12.49 -14.65 -26.82
C PRO A 118 12.39 -16.09 -26.27
N GLN A 119 12.36 -17.07 -27.18
CA GLN A 119 12.53 -18.50 -26.85
C GLN A 119 14.01 -18.88 -26.79
N LYS A 120 14.35 -19.91 -25.98
CA LYS A 120 15.50 -20.82 -26.16
C LYS A 120 15.25 -22.13 -25.36
N PRO A 121 15.98 -23.25 -25.59
CA PRO A 121 15.29 -24.42 -26.14
C PRO A 121 15.45 -25.73 -25.32
N VAL A 122 14.89 -26.80 -25.89
CA VAL A 122 14.85 -28.18 -25.35
C VAL A 122 16.23 -28.83 -25.28
N GLY A 123 16.46 -29.65 -24.24
CA GLY A 123 17.54 -30.64 -24.17
C GLY A 123 17.21 -31.78 -23.21
N ARG A 124 17.39 -33.05 -23.63
CA ARG A 124 17.14 -34.25 -22.80
C ARG A 124 17.95 -35.46 -23.34
N PRO A 125 18.73 -36.17 -22.51
CA PRO A 125 19.19 -37.53 -22.79
C PRO A 125 18.29 -38.60 -22.10
N PRO A 126 18.19 -39.84 -22.63
CA PRO A 126 17.43 -40.94 -22.03
C PRO A 126 18.27 -41.87 -21.14
N GLY A 127 17.61 -42.70 -20.32
CA GLY A 127 18.25 -43.72 -19.46
C GLY A 127 17.25 -44.77 -18.92
N VAL A 128 17.77 -45.90 -18.42
CA VAL A 128 17.07 -47.16 -18.07
C VAL A 128 17.73 -47.81 -16.84
N SER A 129 17.14 -48.73 -16.06
CA SER A 129 15.85 -49.47 -16.14
C SER A 129 15.12 -49.39 -14.74
N ASN A 130 14.28 -50.27 -14.18
CA ASN A 130 13.82 -51.65 -14.51
C ASN A 130 12.38 -51.93 -13.95
N ALA A 131 12.06 -53.17 -13.56
CA ALA A 131 10.71 -53.68 -13.30
C ALA A 131 10.42 -54.19 -11.87
N ASN A 132 9.12 -54.44 -11.62
CA ASN A 132 8.49 -55.29 -10.59
C ASN A 132 8.56 -54.90 -9.10
N THR A 133 7.37 -54.67 -8.50
CA THR A 133 6.71 -55.65 -7.61
C THR A 133 5.23 -55.31 -7.40
N ILE A 134 4.41 -56.29 -6.98
CA ILE A 134 2.95 -56.14 -6.81
C ILE A 134 2.56 -56.45 -5.36
N SER A 135 1.72 -55.60 -4.75
CA SER A 135 0.78 -55.95 -3.67
C SER A 135 -0.32 -54.88 -3.54
N PRO A 136 -1.58 -55.25 -3.21
CA PRO A 136 -2.74 -54.34 -3.25
C PRO A 136 -2.98 -53.59 -1.91
N MET A 137 -4.12 -52.86 -1.85
CA MET A 137 -4.66 -52.09 -0.71
C MET A 137 -4.09 -50.68 -0.47
N ARG A 138 -4.53 -49.70 -1.29
CA ARG A 138 -4.76 -48.31 -0.84
C ARG A 138 -6.06 -47.76 -1.43
N MET A 139 -6.84 -47.06 -0.61
CA MET A 139 -7.97 -46.25 -1.07
C MET A 139 -7.44 -45.09 -1.92
N MET A 140 -8.10 -44.79 -3.04
CA MET A 140 -7.59 -43.88 -4.05
C MET A 140 -7.94 -42.42 -3.73
N GLU A 141 -6.92 -41.60 -3.44
CA GLU A 141 -7.09 -40.15 -3.46
C GLU A 141 -7.30 -39.66 -4.90
N LEU A 142 -8.38 -38.92 -5.12
CA LEU A 142 -8.73 -38.37 -6.43
C LEU A 142 -7.93 -37.11 -6.74
N THR A 143 -6.78 -37.27 -7.41
CA THR A 143 -6.06 -36.15 -8.06
C THR A 143 -6.89 -35.62 -9.24
N PRO A 144 -7.36 -34.36 -9.22
CA PRO A 144 -8.19 -33.84 -10.32
C PRO A 144 -7.36 -33.54 -11.57
N ALA A 145 -7.68 -34.21 -12.68
CA ALA A 145 -7.05 -33.92 -13.97
C ALA A 145 -7.33 -32.48 -14.43
N GLN A 146 -6.30 -31.84 -15.00
CA GLN A 146 -6.36 -30.44 -15.44
C GLN A 146 -7.40 -30.23 -16.56
N ARG A 147 -8.52 -29.57 -16.25
CA ARG A 147 -9.45 -29.01 -17.23
C ARG A 147 -9.49 -27.49 -17.12
N ASN A 148 -8.84 -26.82 -18.07
CA ASN A 148 -8.82 -25.36 -18.20
C ASN A 148 -10.18 -24.79 -18.60
N LYS A 149 -11.08 -24.66 -17.62
CA LYS A 149 -12.16 -23.67 -17.61
C LYS A 149 -12.10 -22.95 -16.27
N LYS A 150 -12.23 -21.62 -16.24
CA LYS A 150 -12.31 -20.81 -15.02
C LYS A 150 -13.62 -21.10 -14.26
N LYS A 151 -13.73 -22.26 -13.62
CA LYS A 151 -14.64 -22.42 -12.48
C LYS A 151 -14.06 -21.55 -11.36
N GLN A 152 -14.80 -20.51 -10.99
CA GLN A 152 -14.49 -19.67 -9.84
C GLN A 152 -14.36 -20.59 -8.61
N LYS A 153 -13.16 -20.69 -8.04
CA LYS A 153 -12.95 -21.43 -6.79
C LYS A 153 -13.78 -20.70 -5.74
N LEU A 154 -14.70 -21.39 -5.07
CA LEU A 154 -15.43 -20.80 -3.94
C LEU A 154 -14.40 -20.27 -2.93
N PRO A 155 -14.62 -19.11 -2.29
CA PRO A 155 -13.66 -18.55 -1.36
C PRO A 155 -13.34 -19.57 -0.27
N GLU A 156 -12.07 -19.95 -0.12
CA GLU A 156 -11.68 -21.13 0.67
C GLU A 156 -11.87 -20.91 2.18
N LYS A 157 -11.96 -19.64 2.60
CA LYS A 157 -12.40 -19.20 3.93
C LYS A 157 -13.93 -19.26 4.15
N GLN A 158 -14.78 -19.37 3.14
CA GLN A 158 -16.24 -19.23 3.33
C GLN A 158 -16.91 -20.55 3.77
N LEU A 159 -17.61 -20.52 4.90
CA LEU A 159 -18.45 -21.64 5.34
C LEU A 159 -19.66 -21.81 4.41
N LEU A 160 -20.00 -23.06 4.09
CA LEU A 160 -21.23 -23.35 3.34
C LEU A 160 -22.46 -23.00 4.19
N GLU A 161 -23.50 -22.42 3.58
CA GLU A 161 -24.78 -22.08 4.22
C GLU A 161 -25.42 -23.29 4.96
N ARG A 162 -25.18 -24.52 4.48
CA ARG A 162 -25.64 -25.76 5.13
C ARG A 162 -24.84 -26.17 6.37
N VAL A 163 -23.68 -25.55 6.63
CA VAL A 163 -23.00 -25.56 7.95
C VAL A 163 -23.67 -24.53 8.86
N ALA A 164 -24.02 -23.36 8.33
CA ALA A 164 -24.52 -22.24 9.14
C ALA A 164 -25.83 -22.55 9.86
N LYS A 165 -26.73 -23.30 9.21
CA LYS A 165 -27.98 -23.80 9.79
C LYS A 165 -27.81 -24.88 10.87
N ILE A 166 -26.57 -25.32 11.16
CA ILE A 166 -26.24 -26.36 12.16
C ILE A 166 -25.40 -25.79 13.31
N LEU A 167 -24.60 -24.74 13.06
CA LEU A 167 -23.71 -24.11 14.04
C LEU A 167 -24.00 -22.59 14.11
N PRO A 168 -24.74 -22.07 15.11
CA PRO A 168 -25.10 -20.67 15.15
C PRO A 168 -23.89 -19.72 15.26
N GLN A 169 -22.78 -20.18 15.84
CA GLN A 169 -21.50 -19.44 15.91
C GLN A 169 -20.84 -19.19 14.54
N SER A 170 -21.31 -19.86 13.47
CA SER A 170 -20.87 -19.57 12.10
C SER A 170 -21.27 -18.17 11.60
N ALA A 171 -22.32 -17.58 12.17
CA ALA A 171 -22.72 -16.20 11.86
C ALA A 171 -21.62 -15.23 12.29
N LEU A 172 -21.11 -15.37 13.52
CA LEU A 172 -19.97 -14.59 14.04
C LEU A 172 -18.72 -14.77 13.18
N TYR A 173 -18.44 -15.98 12.69
CA TYR A 173 -17.33 -16.20 11.76
C TYR A 173 -17.53 -15.48 10.41
N THR A 174 -18.76 -15.41 9.91
CA THR A 174 -19.08 -14.68 8.68
C THR A 174 -18.95 -13.17 8.89
N GLU A 175 -19.43 -12.65 10.02
CA GLU A 175 -19.29 -11.24 10.42
C GLU A 175 -17.82 -10.84 10.63
N LEU A 176 -16.99 -11.75 11.14
CA LEU A 176 -15.54 -11.58 11.24
C LEU A 176 -14.86 -11.51 9.87
N LEU A 177 -15.26 -12.32 8.88
CA LEU A 177 -14.77 -12.20 7.50
C LEU A 177 -15.17 -10.86 6.85
N GLU A 178 -16.38 -10.38 7.13
CA GLU A 178 -16.84 -9.05 6.68
C GLU A 178 -16.14 -7.90 7.40
N PHE A 179 -15.68 -8.10 8.63
CA PHE A 179 -14.83 -7.16 9.35
C PHE A 179 -13.39 -7.16 8.81
N GLU A 180 -12.77 -8.34 8.64
CA GLU A 180 -11.47 -8.55 7.99
C GLU A 180 -11.41 -7.83 6.64
N SER A 181 -12.38 -8.10 5.75
CA SER A 181 -12.45 -7.48 4.43
C SER A 181 -12.54 -5.94 4.47
N ARG A 182 -13.20 -5.37 5.49
CA ARG A 182 -13.25 -3.91 5.69
C ARG A 182 -11.93 -3.34 6.21
N VAL A 183 -11.24 -4.06 7.11
CA VAL A 183 -9.91 -3.68 7.61
C VAL A 183 -8.88 -3.75 6.48
N ASP A 184 -8.86 -4.82 5.68
CA ASP A 184 -7.98 -4.98 4.52
C ASP A 184 -8.20 -3.87 3.48
N ALA A 185 -9.46 -3.54 3.16
CA ALA A 185 -9.78 -2.47 2.24
C ALA A 185 -9.32 -1.08 2.75
N ALA A 186 -9.41 -0.84 4.06
CA ALA A 186 -8.91 0.38 4.70
C ALA A 186 -7.37 0.43 4.71
N LEU A 187 -6.71 -0.67 5.06
CA LEU A 187 -5.25 -0.81 5.09
C LEU A 187 -4.64 -0.68 3.69
N ALA A 188 -5.23 -1.33 2.68
CA ALA A 188 -4.81 -1.24 1.29
C ALA A 188 -4.95 0.20 0.75
N ARG A 189 -6.05 0.89 1.08
CA ARG A 189 -6.21 2.33 0.77
C ARG A 189 -5.13 3.16 1.46
N LYS A 190 -4.92 2.96 2.77
CA LYS A 190 -3.91 3.71 3.54
C LYS A 190 -2.48 3.44 3.04
N LYS A 191 -2.18 2.22 2.56
CA LYS A 191 -0.90 1.88 1.90
C LYS A 191 -0.69 2.71 0.64
N ILE A 192 -1.74 2.92 -0.18
CA ILE A 192 -1.69 3.79 -1.36
C ILE A 192 -1.52 5.26 -0.95
N ASP A 193 -2.28 5.76 0.04
CA ASP A 193 -2.13 7.13 0.55
C ASP A 193 -0.68 7.40 1.02
N ILE A 194 -0.08 6.45 1.74
CA ILE A 194 1.29 6.55 2.26
C ILE A 194 2.31 6.52 1.11
N GLN A 195 2.11 5.66 0.10
CA GLN A 195 2.99 5.62 -1.07
C GLN A 195 2.94 6.92 -1.88
N ASP A 196 1.76 7.54 -2.05
CA ASP A 196 1.66 8.84 -2.72
C ASP A 196 2.25 9.96 -1.87
N ALA A 197 2.04 9.96 -0.54
CA ALA A 197 2.66 10.93 0.38
C ALA A 197 4.19 10.79 0.48
N ILE A 198 4.77 9.60 0.25
CA ILE A 198 6.24 9.44 0.15
C ILE A 198 6.77 10.00 -1.17
N LYS A 199 6.01 9.84 -2.26
CA LYS A 199 6.36 10.30 -3.62
C LYS A 199 6.19 11.81 -3.79
N ASN A 200 5.13 12.36 -3.21
CA ASN A 200 4.73 13.76 -3.22
C ASN A 200 4.72 14.27 -1.76
N PRO A 201 5.90 14.45 -1.13
CA PRO A 201 5.96 14.80 0.28
C PRO A 201 5.26 16.13 0.56
N PRO A 202 4.41 16.22 1.59
CA PRO A 202 3.81 17.49 1.98
C PRO A 202 4.90 18.44 2.47
N CYS A 203 4.95 19.64 1.93
CA CYS A 203 5.87 20.69 2.38
C CYS A 203 5.19 21.66 3.33
N ILE A 204 5.91 22.07 4.37
CA ILE A 204 5.56 23.17 5.26
C ILE A 204 6.40 24.40 4.91
N GLN A 205 5.82 25.60 5.02
CA GLN A 205 6.59 26.83 4.79
C GLN A 205 7.42 27.16 6.04
N LYS A 206 8.70 27.48 5.86
CA LYS A 206 9.65 27.82 6.92
C LYS A 206 10.53 28.99 6.50
N THR A 207 11.10 29.71 7.46
CA THR A 207 12.05 30.80 7.20
C THR A 207 13.47 30.27 7.11
N LEU A 208 14.08 30.37 5.93
CA LEU A 208 15.51 30.21 5.73
C LEU A 208 16.20 31.54 6.01
N ARG A 209 16.98 31.63 7.09
CA ARG A 209 17.84 32.79 7.36
C ARG A 209 19.20 32.60 6.72
N ILE A 210 19.52 33.46 5.76
CA ILE A 210 20.77 33.48 4.99
C ILE A 210 21.72 34.51 5.61
N TYR A 211 22.92 34.09 5.96
CA TYR A 211 24.00 34.92 6.46
C TYR A 211 25.02 35.18 5.34
N VAL A 212 25.42 36.44 5.19
CA VAL A 212 26.55 36.81 4.31
C VAL A 212 27.55 37.63 5.12
N PHE A 213 28.80 37.14 5.15
CA PHE A 213 29.91 37.76 5.86
C PHE A 213 31.22 37.48 5.14
N ASN A 214 32.27 38.25 5.45
CA ASN A 214 33.62 37.98 4.96
C ASN A 214 34.68 38.05 6.05
N THR A 215 35.73 37.24 5.92
CA THR A 215 36.98 37.38 6.66
C THR A 215 38.08 37.88 5.73
N PHE A 216 39.22 38.29 6.29
CA PHE A 216 40.39 38.74 5.54
C PHE A 216 41.68 38.36 6.27
N ALA A 217 42.78 38.26 5.52
CA ALA A 217 44.11 37.95 6.02
C ALA A 217 45.19 38.75 5.27
N ASN A 218 46.32 39.00 5.93
CA ASN A 218 47.55 39.60 5.38
C ASN A 218 47.35 40.99 4.73
N GLN A 219 46.38 41.76 5.22
CA GLN A 219 46.03 43.08 4.70
C GLN A 219 46.99 44.20 5.17
N THR A 220 47.65 44.02 6.32
CA THR A 220 48.50 45.03 6.97
C THR A 220 49.93 45.00 6.43
N ARG A 221 50.31 46.00 5.61
CA ARG A 221 51.68 46.16 5.08
C ARG A 221 52.58 46.90 6.09
N VAL A 222 53.20 46.17 7.04
CA VAL A 222 53.96 46.78 8.17
C VAL A 222 55.47 46.45 8.18
N SER A 223 55.99 45.75 7.18
CA SER A 223 57.40 45.34 7.08
C SER A 223 57.79 45.20 5.60
N PRO A 224 59.08 45.38 5.21
CA PRO A 224 59.56 44.91 3.91
C PRO A 224 59.23 43.42 3.76
N MET A 225 58.47 43.12 2.71
CA MET A 225 57.86 41.81 2.45
C MET A 225 58.93 40.77 2.13
N LYS A 226 58.92 39.64 2.85
CA LYS A 226 59.82 38.52 2.58
C LYS A 226 59.32 37.77 1.33
N PRO A 227 60.21 37.09 0.57
CA PRO A 227 59.81 36.36 -0.65
C PRO A 227 58.79 35.23 -0.46
N ASN A 228 58.41 34.90 0.77
CA ASN A 228 57.56 33.78 1.14
C ASN A 228 56.30 34.20 1.93
N ASP A 229 55.98 35.50 2.00
CA ASP A 229 54.79 36.00 2.70
C ASP A 229 53.52 35.76 1.85
N GLU A 230 52.47 35.14 2.43
CA GLU A 230 51.22 34.89 1.70
C GLU A 230 50.51 36.23 1.38
N PRO A 231 50.08 36.48 0.12
CA PRO A 231 49.51 37.76 -0.29
C PRO A 231 48.19 38.10 0.43
N PRO A 232 47.79 39.40 0.45
CA PRO A 232 46.51 39.84 1.01
C PRO A 232 45.35 39.07 0.38
N THR A 233 44.51 38.48 1.22
CA THR A 233 43.34 37.69 0.80
C THR A 233 42.09 38.05 1.58
N TRP A 234 40.95 37.77 0.97
CA TRP A 234 39.64 37.80 1.60
C TRP A 234 38.87 36.52 1.27
N THR A 235 37.96 36.17 2.18
CA THR A 235 37.09 35.01 2.07
C THR A 235 35.67 35.43 2.37
N MET A 236 34.77 35.39 1.39
CA MET A 236 33.33 35.58 1.62
C MET A 236 32.66 34.23 1.86
N LYS A 237 31.76 34.17 2.84
CA LYS A 237 30.93 32.99 3.12
C LYS A 237 29.45 33.35 3.03
N ILE A 238 28.69 32.47 2.40
CA ILE A 238 27.23 32.50 2.32
C ILE A 238 26.74 31.21 2.96
N ILE A 239 26.01 31.28 4.07
CA ILE A 239 25.52 30.12 4.84
C ILE A 239 24.04 30.35 5.13
N GLY A 240 23.19 29.32 5.11
CA GLY A 240 21.80 29.46 5.52
C GLY A 240 21.36 28.39 6.50
N ARG A 241 20.43 28.76 7.40
CA ARG A 241 19.79 27.83 8.34
C ARG A 241 18.28 28.01 8.33
N ILE A 242 17.54 26.90 8.48
CA ILE A 242 16.11 26.98 8.78
C ILE A 242 15.95 27.54 10.20
N LEU A 243 15.02 28.47 10.37
CA LEU A 243 14.56 28.93 11.67
C LEU A 243 13.40 28.06 12.15
N GLU A 244 13.38 27.81 13.45
CA GLU A 244 12.23 27.27 14.16
C GLU A 244 11.83 28.28 15.21
N ASP A 245 10.56 28.66 15.21
CA ASP A 245 9.97 29.44 16.28
C ASP A 245 9.88 28.57 17.55
N ASP A 246 10.15 29.17 18.71
CA ASP A 246 9.98 28.62 20.05
C ASP A 246 10.75 27.32 20.45
N MET A 247 11.82 26.96 19.73
CA MET A 247 12.70 25.83 20.10
C MET A 247 13.99 26.24 20.85
N HIS A 248 14.38 25.47 21.87
CA HIS A 248 15.66 25.64 22.58
C HIS A 248 16.85 25.20 21.70
N PRO A 249 18.04 25.83 21.82
CA PRO A 249 19.12 25.70 20.83
C PRO A 249 19.64 24.25 20.62
N ASP A 250 19.69 23.43 21.67
CA ASP A 250 20.15 22.03 21.57
C ASP A 250 19.19 21.13 20.78
N GLN A 251 17.89 21.46 20.79
CA GLN A 251 16.86 20.74 20.00
C GLN A 251 16.90 21.18 18.53
N ALA A 252 17.08 22.47 18.27
CA ALA A 252 17.28 22.99 16.92
C ALA A 252 18.52 22.36 16.24
N ALA A 253 19.59 22.08 16.98
CA ALA A 253 20.78 21.40 16.46
C ALA A 253 20.51 19.95 16.01
N THR A 254 19.64 19.22 16.71
CA THR A 254 19.25 17.85 16.30
C THR A 254 18.30 17.87 15.11
N LEU A 255 17.29 18.76 15.12
CA LEU A 255 16.33 18.91 14.01
C LEU A 255 16.98 19.46 12.73
N SER A 256 18.04 20.26 12.84
CA SER A 256 18.85 20.72 11.70
C SER A 256 19.43 19.58 10.86
N THR A 257 19.57 18.34 11.39
CA THR A 257 20.02 17.17 10.63
C THR A 257 18.92 16.51 9.80
N MET A 258 17.65 16.86 10.06
CA MET A 258 16.47 16.34 9.36
C MET A 258 16.00 17.27 8.23
N TYR A 259 16.45 18.52 8.22
CA TYR A 259 16.09 19.50 7.20
C TYR A 259 16.99 19.44 5.95
N PRO A 260 16.48 19.87 4.77
CA PRO A 260 17.30 20.03 3.57
C PRO A 260 18.39 21.09 3.79
N LYS A 261 19.61 20.78 3.32
CA LYS A 261 20.77 21.69 3.41
C LYS A 261 20.56 22.96 2.59
N PHE A 262 21.21 24.05 2.98
CA PHE A 262 21.10 25.38 2.35
C PHE A 262 21.07 25.36 0.82
N SER A 263 22.02 24.66 0.16
CA SER A 263 22.10 24.69 -1.31
C SER A 263 20.92 24.01 -2.02
N SER A 264 20.16 23.15 -1.34
CA SER A 264 19.04 22.42 -1.96
C SER A 264 17.85 23.32 -2.33
N PHE A 265 17.73 24.47 -1.67
CA PHE A 265 16.72 25.49 -1.95
C PHE A 265 17.04 26.35 -3.18
N PHE A 266 18.20 26.15 -3.82
CA PHE A 266 18.66 26.97 -4.95
C PHE A 266 19.04 26.12 -6.16
N LYS A 267 18.55 26.52 -7.34
CA LYS A 267 18.85 25.93 -8.64
C LYS A 267 20.21 26.44 -9.15
N ARG A 268 20.47 27.73 -8.94
CA ARG A 268 21.71 28.42 -9.32
C ARG A 268 22.03 29.54 -8.34
N VAL A 269 23.31 29.71 -8.04
CA VAL A 269 23.86 30.81 -7.23
C VAL A 269 24.94 31.49 -8.06
N THR A 270 24.83 32.80 -8.25
CA THR A 270 25.81 33.60 -8.99
C THR A 270 26.35 34.71 -8.10
N ILE A 271 27.68 34.83 -8.05
CA ILE A 271 28.38 35.88 -7.32
C ILE A 271 29.18 36.69 -8.33
N SER A 272 28.89 37.99 -8.40
CA SER A 272 29.53 38.95 -9.30
C SER A 272 30.37 39.94 -8.48
N LEU A 273 31.69 39.92 -8.70
CA LEU A 273 32.68 40.79 -8.10
C LEU A 273 32.92 42.02 -9.00
N ASP A 274 33.70 43.01 -8.54
CA ASP A 274 34.08 44.16 -9.39
C ASP A 274 34.99 43.69 -10.54
N GLN A 275 34.51 43.84 -11.77
CA GLN A 275 35.20 43.46 -13.00
C GLN A 275 36.55 44.19 -13.17
N ARG A 276 36.72 45.37 -12.59
CA ARG A 276 37.98 46.15 -12.62
C ARG A 276 39.03 45.59 -11.66
N LEU A 277 38.62 44.77 -10.69
CA LEU A 277 39.51 44.07 -9.75
C LEU A 277 39.76 42.61 -10.17
N TYR A 278 38.81 41.99 -10.88
CA TYR A 278 38.88 40.58 -11.29
C TYR A 278 38.49 40.33 -12.75
N PRO A 279 39.14 40.93 -13.77
CA PRO A 279 38.69 40.87 -15.17
C PRO A 279 38.27 39.47 -15.65
N ASP A 280 39.12 38.47 -15.46
CA ASP A 280 38.90 37.10 -15.97
C ASP A 280 38.02 36.22 -15.05
N ASN A 281 37.81 36.64 -13.79
CA ASN A 281 37.28 35.79 -12.72
C ASN A 281 36.25 36.51 -11.82
N HIS A 282 35.60 37.56 -12.33
CA HIS A 282 34.61 38.34 -11.60
C HIS A 282 33.27 37.63 -11.43
N MET A 283 32.92 36.66 -12.29
CA MET A 283 31.71 35.84 -12.12
C MET A 283 32.04 34.46 -11.58
N ILE A 284 31.34 34.05 -10.53
CA ILE A 284 31.40 32.71 -9.94
C ILE A 284 29.97 32.16 -9.95
N VAL A 285 29.76 31.03 -10.64
CA VAL A 285 28.44 30.40 -10.79
C VAL A 285 28.48 28.98 -10.23
N TRP A 286 27.63 28.70 -9.25
CA TRP A 286 27.28 27.35 -8.82
C TRP A 286 25.90 26.98 -9.37
N ASP A 287 25.75 25.74 -9.84
CA ASP A 287 24.56 25.22 -10.50
C ASP A 287 24.28 23.82 -9.92
N SER A 288 23.08 23.62 -9.38
CA SER A 288 22.70 22.37 -8.72
C SER A 288 22.72 21.18 -9.67
N ALA A 289 22.46 21.37 -10.97
CA ALA A 289 22.51 20.29 -11.95
C ALA A 289 23.95 19.80 -12.23
N ARG A 290 24.97 20.56 -11.79
CA ARG A 290 26.40 20.21 -11.89
C ARG A 290 26.99 19.76 -10.55
N SER A 291 26.22 19.84 -9.46
CA SER A 291 26.69 19.64 -8.08
C SER A 291 25.63 18.86 -7.29
N PRO A 292 25.54 17.53 -7.45
CA PRO A 292 24.46 16.70 -6.91
C PRO A 292 24.54 16.48 -5.39
N THR A 293 25.63 16.87 -4.74
CA THR A 293 25.83 16.78 -3.29
C THR A 293 25.47 18.11 -2.63
N PRO A 294 24.39 18.19 -1.82
CA PRO A 294 23.99 19.45 -1.20
C PRO A 294 24.98 19.93 -0.12
N GLN A 295 25.11 21.26 -0.01
CA GLN A 295 26.08 21.98 0.82
C GLN A 295 25.37 22.90 1.82
N GLU A 296 26.00 23.14 2.98
CA GLU A 296 25.48 24.08 4.00
C GLU A 296 25.72 25.56 3.64
N GLY A 297 26.61 25.81 2.67
CA GLY A 297 27.06 27.14 2.33
C GLY A 297 28.02 27.15 1.14
N PHE A 298 28.39 28.35 0.72
CA PHE A 298 29.39 28.62 -0.31
C PHE A 298 30.51 29.49 0.26
N GLU A 299 31.75 29.19 -0.10
CA GLU A 299 32.94 29.90 0.37
C GLU A 299 33.81 30.32 -0.82
N VAL A 300 34.15 31.61 -0.88
CA VAL A 300 34.92 32.22 -1.96
C VAL A 300 36.14 32.91 -1.36
N LYS A 301 37.32 32.27 -1.41
CA LYS A 301 38.62 32.91 -1.16
C LYS A 301 39.18 33.52 -2.46
N ARG A 302 39.69 34.74 -2.39
CA ARG A 302 40.42 35.45 -3.47
C ARG A 302 41.56 36.29 -2.89
N LYS A 303 42.54 36.65 -3.73
CA LYS A 303 43.57 37.64 -3.41
C LYS A 303 43.03 39.05 -3.64
N GLY A 304 43.40 40.03 -2.82
CA GLY A 304 43.00 41.43 -2.99
C GLY A 304 43.09 42.25 -1.71
N ASP A 305 43.41 43.54 -1.88
CA ASP A 305 43.63 44.54 -0.83
C ASP A 305 42.74 45.80 -0.99
N LYS A 306 41.65 45.68 -1.75
CA LYS A 306 40.67 46.75 -1.98
C LYS A 306 39.26 46.31 -1.61
N GLU A 307 38.52 47.19 -0.93
CA GLU A 307 37.09 47.00 -0.62
C GLU A 307 36.21 47.25 -1.87
N PHE A 308 35.16 46.46 -2.04
CA PHE A 308 34.18 46.60 -3.13
C PHE A 308 32.84 45.92 -2.74
N THR A 309 31.78 46.17 -3.51
CA THR A 309 30.49 45.47 -3.33
C THR A 309 30.42 44.24 -4.22
N ALA A 310 30.24 43.07 -3.63
CA ALA A 310 29.88 41.84 -4.33
C ALA A 310 28.36 41.75 -4.47
N ASN A 311 27.89 41.40 -5.66
CA ASN A 311 26.49 41.16 -5.96
C ASN A 311 26.22 39.64 -5.92
N ILE A 312 25.21 39.21 -5.19
CA ILE A 312 24.84 37.80 -5.02
C ILE A 312 23.43 37.61 -5.57
N ARG A 313 23.26 36.66 -6.48
CA ARG A 313 21.98 36.29 -7.10
C ARG A 313 21.65 34.85 -6.78
N LEU A 314 20.50 34.62 -6.16
CA LEU A 314 20.01 33.31 -5.75
C LEU A 314 18.75 32.95 -6.54
N GLU A 315 18.82 31.93 -7.39
CA GLU A 315 17.69 31.39 -8.15
C GLU A 315 17.10 30.19 -7.41
N MET A 316 15.87 30.32 -6.91
CA MET A 316 15.20 29.33 -6.06
C MET A 316 14.91 28.01 -6.80
N ASN A 317 15.06 26.88 -6.11
CA ASN A 317 14.71 25.54 -6.57
C ASN A 317 13.33 25.13 -6.02
N TYR A 318 12.25 25.58 -6.66
CA TYR A 318 10.90 25.16 -6.29
C TYR A 318 10.60 23.76 -6.81
N MET A 319 10.15 22.86 -5.92
CA MET A 319 9.70 21.52 -6.26
C MET A 319 8.30 21.28 -5.65
N PRO A 320 7.22 21.20 -6.45
CA PRO A 320 7.16 21.36 -7.91
C PRO A 320 7.53 22.77 -8.40
N GLU A 321 7.89 22.89 -9.68
CA GLU A 321 8.30 24.18 -10.28
C GLU A 321 7.15 25.20 -10.22
N LYS A 322 7.42 26.34 -9.57
CA LYS A 322 6.54 27.52 -9.51
C LYS A 322 6.92 28.51 -10.61
N TYR A 323 5.93 29.23 -11.12
CA TYR A 323 6.07 30.25 -12.16
C TYR A 323 5.49 31.57 -11.66
N LYS A 324 6.10 32.69 -12.07
CA LYS A 324 5.49 34.02 -11.91
C LYS A 324 4.50 34.26 -13.05
N LEU A 325 3.31 34.75 -12.71
CA LEU A 325 2.22 34.98 -13.66
C LEU A 325 2.39 36.35 -14.34
N SER A 326 2.06 36.41 -15.63
CA SER A 326 1.87 37.70 -16.33
C SER A 326 0.75 38.53 -15.68
N LEU A 327 0.84 39.86 -15.75
CA LEU A 327 -0.12 40.77 -15.13
C LEU A 327 -1.59 40.46 -15.49
N ALA A 328 -1.88 40.17 -16.76
CA ALA A 328 -3.24 39.83 -17.20
C ALA A 328 -3.81 38.55 -16.54
N LEU A 329 -2.96 37.55 -16.25
CA LEU A 329 -3.39 36.32 -15.57
C LEU A 329 -3.42 36.50 -14.04
N MET A 330 -2.58 37.38 -13.52
CA MET A 330 -2.57 37.81 -12.11
C MET A 330 -3.84 38.61 -11.76
N GLU A 331 -4.29 39.53 -12.63
CA GLU A 331 -5.57 40.25 -12.52
C GLU A 331 -6.78 39.29 -12.44
N VAL A 332 -6.74 38.17 -13.17
CA VAL A 332 -7.81 37.18 -13.20
C VAL A 332 -7.84 36.32 -11.94
N LEU A 333 -6.66 35.88 -11.45
CA LEU A 333 -6.57 34.84 -10.41
C LEU A 333 -6.23 35.35 -9.01
N GLY A 334 -5.69 36.57 -8.87
CA GLY A 334 -5.15 37.06 -7.60
C GLY A 334 -3.87 36.36 -7.13
N ILE A 335 -3.15 35.70 -8.04
CA ILE A 335 -1.97 34.87 -7.75
C ILE A 335 -0.75 35.45 -8.47
N GLU A 336 0.33 35.73 -7.74
CA GLU A 336 1.60 36.19 -8.34
C GLU A 336 2.52 35.02 -8.74
N VAL A 337 2.73 34.05 -7.85
CA VAL A 337 3.66 32.92 -8.05
C VAL A 337 3.05 31.62 -7.53
N ASP A 338 2.87 30.62 -8.41
CA ASP A 338 2.37 29.29 -8.04
C ASP A 338 2.79 28.21 -9.06
N THR A 339 2.54 26.94 -8.74
CA THR A 339 2.75 25.77 -9.61
C THR A 339 1.74 25.74 -10.76
N ARG A 340 2.16 25.23 -11.93
CA ARG A 340 1.30 25.10 -13.13
C ARG A 340 -0.03 24.38 -12.86
N ALA A 341 0.00 23.34 -12.01
CA ALA A 341 -1.19 22.58 -11.64
C ALA A 341 -2.22 23.42 -10.85
N ARG A 342 -1.76 24.17 -9.84
CA ARG A 342 -2.63 25.07 -9.05
C ARG A 342 -3.15 26.25 -9.88
N ILE A 343 -2.36 26.76 -10.82
CA ILE A 343 -2.82 27.81 -11.77
C ILE A 343 -3.96 27.29 -12.66
N ILE A 344 -3.83 26.07 -13.21
CA ILE A 344 -4.91 25.45 -14.01
C ILE A 344 -6.16 25.20 -13.16
N ALA A 345 -5.99 24.74 -11.91
CA ALA A 345 -7.10 24.57 -10.98
C ALA A 345 -7.79 25.92 -10.64
N ALA A 346 -7.02 26.99 -10.42
CA ALA A 346 -7.56 28.32 -10.15
C ALA A 346 -8.38 28.86 -11.33
N ILE A 347 -7.93 28.64 -12.58
CA ILE A 347 -8.71 28.98 -13.80
C ILE A 347 -10.02 28.18 -13.86
N TRP A 348 -9.97 26.89 -13.54
CA TRP A 348 -11.19 26.06 -13.46
C TRP A 348 -12.16 26.55 -12.38
N HIS A 349 -11.67 26.91 -11.19
CA HIS A 349 -12.48 27.49 -10.12
C HIS A 349 -13.08 28.85 -10.51
N TYR A 350 -12.33 29.72 -11.17
CA TYR A 350 -12.80 31.01 -11.69
C TYR A 350 -13.95 30.83 -12.70
N VAL A 351 -13.75 29.96 -13.69
CA VAL A 351 -14.74 29.63 -14.72
C VAL A 351 -16.01 29.04 -14.10
N LYS A 352 -15.87 28.15 -13.11
CA LYS A 352 -17.01 27.57 -12.39
C LYS A 352 -17.76 28.61 -11.54
N ALA A 353 -17.04 29.45 -10.80
CA ALA A 353 -17.62 30.49 -9.94
C ALA A 353 -18.42 31.53 -10.74
N ARG A 354 -17.91 31.93 -11.92
CA ARG A 354 -18.57 32.86 -12.84
C ARG A 354 -19.56 32.19 -13.81
N LYS A 355 -19.80 30.88 -13.70
CA LYS A 355 -20.68 30.08 -14.58
C LYS A 355 -20.34 30.23 -16.08
N LEU A 356 -19.05 30.34 -16.42
CA LEU A 356 -18.57 30.59 -17.78
C LEU A 356 -18.43 29.32 -18.64
N GLN A 357 -18.66 28.13 -18.06
CA GLN A 357 -18.70 26.87 -18.82
C GLN A 357 -19.83 26.92 -19.86
N ASN A 358 -19.54 26.47 -21.08
CA ASN A 358 -20.50 26.50 -22.18
C ASN A 358 -21.56 25.39 -21.98
N ALA A 359 -22.84 25.73 -22.18
CA ALA A 359 -23.96 24.82 -21.91
C ALA A 359 -24.11 23.72 -22.97
N ASP A 360 -23.81 24.03 -24.23
CA ASP A 360 -23.97 23.12 -25.36
C ASP A 360 -22.79 22.13 -25.48
N ASP A 361 -21.58 22.58 -25.17
CA ASP A 361 -20.38 21.73 -25.05
C ASP A 361 -19.60 22.04 -23.76
N PRO A 362 -19.82 21.25 -22.69
CA PRO A 362 -19.10 21.36 -21.42
C PRO A 362 -17.57 21.22 -21.51
N SER A 363 -17.01 20.80 -22.66
CA SER A 363 -15.56 20.77 -22.91
C SER A 363 -14.93 22.16 -23.04
N TYR A 364 -15.74 23.21 -23.18
CA TYR A 364 -15.32 24.59 -23.39
C TYR A 364 -15.90 25.54 -22.34
N PHE A 365 -15.27 26.70 -22.22
CA PHE A 365 -15.80 27.85 -21.51
C PHE A 365 -15.73 29.11 -22.39
N ASN A 366 -16.66 30.02 -22.19
CA ASN A 366 -16.71 31.31 -22.85
C ASN A 366 -15.86 32.31 -22.04
N CYS A 367 -15.03 33.11 -22.71
CA CYS A 367 -14.12 34.04 -22.04
C CYS A 367 -14.80 35.40 -21.79
N ASP A 368 -14.94 35.73 -20.50
CA ASP A 368 -15.28 37.07 -20.05
C ASP A 368 -14.16 38.08 -20.41
N PRO A 369 -14.38 39.41 -20.25
CA PRO A 369 -13.39 40.41 -20.67
C PRO A 369 -12.01 40.26 -20.02
N ALA A 370 -11.91 39.65 -18.84
CA ALA A 370 -10.64 39.44 -18.16
C ALA A 370 -9.92 38.19 -18.69
N LEU A 371 -10.62 37.06 -18.86
CA LEU A 371 -10.07 35.87 -19.52
C LEU A 371 -9.68 36.14 -20.99
N ARG A 372 -10.37 37.07 -21.66
CA ARG A 372 -10.06 37.47 -23.03
C ARG A 372 -8.74 38.23 -23.15
N LYS A 373 -8.37 39.06 -22.16
CA LYS A 373 -7.02 39.66 -22.04
C LYS A 373 -5.91 38.60 -21.95
N VAL A 374 -6.21 37.44 -21.38
CA VAL A 374 -5.27 36.32 -21.26
C VAL A 374 -5.23 35.53 -22.57
N PHE A 375 -6.34 34.91 -22.97
CA PHE A 375 -6.34 33.89 -24.02
C PHE A 375 -6.45 34.42 -25.46
N GLY A 376 -6.86 35.68 -25.65
CA GLY A 376 -7.09 36.30 -26.95
C GLY A 376 -8.30 35.75 -27.73
N GLU A 377 -9.12 34.90 -27.11
CA GLU A 377 -10.22 34.15 -27.75
C GLU A 377 -11.52 34.26 -26.94
N ASP A 378 -12.67 34.25 -27.61
CA ASP A 378 -14.00 34.32 -26.98
C ASP A 378 -14.45 32.99 -26.36
N LYS A 379 -13.90 31.84 -26.79
CA LYS A 379 -14.26 30.50 -26.29
C LYS A 379 -13.04 29.58 -26.33
N VAL A 380 -12.69 28.96 -25.20
CA VAL A 380 -11.47 28.15 -25.04
C VAL A 380 -11.83 26.74 -24.54
N LYS A 381 -11.13 25.71 -25.05
CA LYS A 381 -11.31 24.32 -24.62
C LYS A 381 -10.47 24.04 -23.37
N PHE A 382 -11.03 23.38 -22.36
CA PHE A 382 -10.30 23.09 -21.11
C PHE A 382 -8.98 22.32 -21.34
N ALA A 383 -8.97 21.38 -22.29
CA ALA A 383 -7.76 20.64 -22.68
C ALA A 383 -6.62 21.53 -23.24
N MET A 384 -6.96 22.70 -23.80
CA MET A 384 -5.98 23.65 -24.36
C MET A 384 -5.45 24.65 -23.34
N VAL A 385 -6.10 24.80 -22.18
CA VAL A 385 -5.70 25.78 -21.14
C VAL A 385 -4.24 25.61 -20.74
N SER A 386 -3.78 24.37 -20.52
CA SER A 386 -2.37 24.13 -20.16
C SER A 386 -1.38 24.62 -21.22
N GLN A 387 -1.72 24.52 -22.51
CA GLN A 387 -0.86 25.08 -23.58
C GLN A 387 -0.97 26.61 -23.61
N LYS A 388 -2.21 27.13 -23.63
CA LYS A 388 -2.54 28.55 -23.73
C LYS A 388 -1.98 29.41 -22.59
N ILE A 389 -1.85 28.89 -21.36
CA ILE A 389 -1.22 29.65 -20.27
C ILE A 389 0.30 29.75 -20.38
N SER A 390 0.98 28.91 -21.19
CA SER A 390 2.45 28.88 -21.25
C SER A 390 3.13 30.25 -21.46
N PRO A 391 2.71 31.11 -22.42
CA PRO A 391 3.29 32.46 -22.57
C PRO A 391 3.00 33.41 -21.40
N HIS A 392 2.08 33.07 -20.49
CA HIS A 392 1.76 33.83 -19.28
C HIS A 392 2.52 33.33 -18.04
N LEU A 393 3.40 32.34 -18.18
CA LEU A 393 4.21 31.77 -17.10
C LEU A 393 5.70 32.06 -17.33
N SER A 394 6.31 32.87 -16.46
CA SER A 394 7.75 33.11 -16.44
C SER A 394 8.42 32.43 -15.25
N ALA A 395 9.74 32.31 -15.28
CA ALA A 395 10.50 31.95 -14.08
C ALA A 395 10.23 32.99 -12.95
N PRO A 396 10.16 32.58 -11.68
CA PRO A 396 10.13 33.51 -10.55
C PRO A 396 11.37 34.40 -10.52
N GLN A 397 11.23 35.61 -9.99
CA GLN A 397 12.36 36.53 -9.87
C GLN A 397 13.37 36.00 -8.83
N PRO A 398 14.68 36.00 -9.13
CA PRO A 398 15.70 35.61 -8.19
C PRO A 398 15.91 36.66 -7.10
N ILE A 399 16.43 36.19 -5.97
CA ILE A 399 16.77 37.06 -4.84
C ILE A 399 18.12 37.71 -5.15
N HIS A 400 18.18 39.03 -5.04
CA HIS A 400 19.39 39.82 -5.20
C HIS A 400 19.83 40.36 -3.83
N LEU A 401 21.06 40.05 -3.42
CA LEU A 401 21.67 40.50 -2.17
C LEU A 401 22.98 41.23 -2.49
N GLU A 402 23.24 42.35 -1.82
CA GLU A 402 24.52 43.05 -1.90
C GLU A 402 25.34 42.80 -0.62
N HIS A 403 26.65 42.61 -0.78
CA HIS A 403 27.58 42.52 0.35
C HIS A 403 28.84 43.34 0.07
N LYS A 404 29.11 44.36 0.89
CA LYS A 404 30.36 45.10 0.84
C LYS A 404 31.48 44.28 1.48
N ILE A 405 32.42 43.79 0.67
CA ILE A 405 33.67 43.20 1.12
C ILE A 405 34.47 44.28 1.87
N LYS A 406 34.64 44.09 3.17
CA LYS A 406 35.45 44.95 4.05
C LYS A 406 36.75 44.24 4.43
N LEU A 407 37.84 44.99 4.46
CA LEU A 407 39.20 44.45 4.69
C LEU A 407 39.86 45.03 5.96
N SER A 408 39.05 45.62 6.83
CA SER A 408 39.46 46.29 8.07
C SER A 408 38.42 46.11 9.18
N GLY A 409 38.83 46.31 10.44
CA GLY A 409 38.00 46.13 11.62
C GLY A 409 37.92 44.69 12.12
N ASN A 410 36.90 44.37 12.91
CA ASN A 410 36.73 43.03 13.50
C ASN A 410 36.29 42.00 12.44
N SER A 411 36.99 40.87 12.39
CA SER A 411 36.69 39.74 11.50
C SER A 411 35.98 38.61 12.29
N PRO A 412 34.92 37.97 11.79
CA PRO A 412 34.28 38.19 10.48
C PRO A 412 33.52 39.53 10.41
N VAL A 413 33.55 40.14 9.22
CA VAL A 413 32.82 41.38 8.92
C VAL A 413 31.51 41.07 8.22
N GLY A 414 30.40 41.53 8.80
CA GLY A 414 29.07 41.45 8.22
C GLY A 414 28.07 40.76 9.14
N ASN A 415 27.09 41.52 9.62
CA ASN A 415 25.97 41.02 10.42
C ASN A 415 24.68 40.94 9.58
N ALA A 416 24.80 41.01 8.25
CA ALA A 416 23.67 40.97 7.33
C ALA A 416 23.07 39.56 7.34
N CYS A 417 21.80 39.48 7.76
CA CYS A 417 20.99 38.28 7.63
C CYS A 417 19.71 38.60 6.86
N TYR A 418 19.33 37.68 5.98
CA TYR A 418 18.22 37.84 5.05
C TYR A 418 17.28 36.65 5.22
N ASP A 419 16.01 36.92 5.52
CA ASP A 419 15.00 35.90 5.74
C ASP A 419 14.20 35.62 4.47
N VAL A 420 14.11 34.34 4.10
CA VAL A 420 13.49 33.87 2.86
C VAL A 420 12.54 32.73 3.18
N LEU A 421 11.28 32.82 2.75
CA LEU A 421 10.33 31.73 2.92
C LEU A 421 10.62 30.59 1.92
N VAL A 422 10.82 29.38 2.44
CA VAL A 422 11.11 28.16 1.68
C VAL A 422 10.08 27.07 1.99
N ASP A 423 9.81 26.21 1.01
CA ASP A 423 9.00 25.01 1.20
C ASP A 423 9.91 23.86 1.68
N VAL A 424 9.60 23.27 2.84
CA VAL A 424 10.42 22.23 3.49
C VAL A 424 9.60 20.93 3.61
N PRO A 425 10.06 19.78 3.07
CA PRO A 425 9.37 18.50 3.21
C PRO A 425 9.18 18.09 4.67
N PHE A 426 8.00 17.57 5.01
CA PHE A 426 7.67 17.16 6.38
C PHE A 426 8.48 15.91 6.79
N PRO A 427 9.17 15.89 7.97
CA PRO A 427 10.23 14.92 8.28
C PRO A 427 9.78 13.47 8.56
N VAL A 428 8.48 13.15 8.45
CA VAL A 428 7.90 11.82 8.70
C VAL A 428 8.26 10.77 7.65
N GLN A 429 8.96 11.12 6.56
CA GLN A 429 9.23 10.19 5.45
C GLN A 429 9.97 8.91 5.92
N ARG A 430 10.76 8.98 7.00
CA ARG A 430 11.39 7.81 7.65
C ARG A 430 10.35 6.85 8.27
N GLU A 431 9.38 7.41 8.99
CA GLU A 431 8.32 6.66 9.68
C GLU A 431 7.34 6.05 8.69
N LEU A 432 6.97 6.80 7.64
CA LEU A 432 6.12 6.31 6.55
C LEU A 432 6.76 5.10 5.83
N ASN A 433 8.06 5.15 5.55
CA ASN A 433 8.79 4.00 4.99
C ASN A 433 8.85 2.81 5.97
N ALA A 434 9.03 3.06 7.28
CA ALA A 434 9.03 2.01 8.29
C ALA A 434 7.67 1.31 8.42
N LEU A 435 6.56 2.05 8.33
CA LEU A 435 5.20 1.51 8.31
C LEU A 435 4.94 0.62 7.08
N LEU A 436 5.42 1.04 5.89
CA LEU A 436 5.33 0.21 4.68
C LEU A 436 6.10 -1.11 4.86
N ALA A 437 7.35 -1.05 5.33
CA ALA A 437 8.18 -2.24 5.56
C ALA A 437 7.63 -3.17 6.66
N ALA A 438 6.99 -2.63 7.70
CA ALA A 438 6.32 -3.43 8.73
C ALA A 438 5.13 -4.21 8.16
N THR A 439 4.40 -3.63 7.20
CA THR A 439 3.22 -4.24 6.55
C THR A 439 3.56 -5.47 5.69
N GLU A 440 4.84 -5.73 5.38
CA GLU A 440 5.26 -6.83 4.52
C GLU A 440 5.52 -8.15 5.28
N LYS A 441 5.35 -8.17 6.61
CA LYS A 441 5.51 -9.35 7.48
C LYS A 441 4.27 -10.26 7.51
N ALA A 442 3.76 -10.67 6.35
CA ALA A 442 2.51 -11.41 6.22
C ALA A 442 2.53 -12.88 6.69
N LYS A 443 3.71 -13.48 6.96
CA LYS A 443 3.86 -14.94 7.17
C LYS A 443 3.01 -15.55 8.28
N GLU A 444 2.75 -14.82 9.36
CA GLU A 444 1.91 -15.30 10.46
C GLU A 444 0.42 -15.33 10.07
N ILE A 445 -0.01 -14.39 9.21
CA ILE A 445 -1.35 -14.33 8.64
C ILE A 445 -1.54 -15.48 7.64
N GLU A 446 -0.55 -15.73 6.76
CA GLU A 446 -0.54 -16.86 5.82
C GLU A 446 -0.70 -18.21 6.54
N ALA A 447 0.00 -18.41 7.67
CA ALA A 447 -0.10 -19.62 8.48
C ALA A 447 -1.47 -19.75 9.19
N CYS A 448 -2.04 -18.63 9.66
CA CYS A 448 -3.41 -18.62 10.21
C CYS A 448 -4.45 -18.98 9.14
N ASP A 449 -4.29 -18.47 7.91
CA ASP A 449 -5.18 -18.75 6.79
C ASP A 449 -5.14 -20.22 6.35
N GLU A 450 -3.96 -20.85 6.33
CA GLU A 450 -3.86 -22.29 6.08
C GLU A 450 -4.55 -23.11 7.19
N ALA A 451 -4.39 -22.71 8.46
CA ALA A 451 -5.06 -23.36 9.59
C ALA A 451 -6.59 -23.21 9.53
N ILE A 452 -7.10 -22.03 9.14
CA ILE A 452 -8.52 -21.76 8.90
C ILE A 452 -9.05 -22.64 7.76
N CYS A 453 -8.40 -22.62 6.60
CA CYS A 453 -8.82 -23.43 5.44
C CYS A 453 -8.77 -24.93 5.73
N THR A 454 -7.80 -25.39 6.52
CA THR A 454 -7.70 -26.79 6.99
C THR A 454 -8.83 -27.15 7.96
N SER A 455 -9.22 -26.24 8.85
CA SER A 455 -10.34 -26.43 9.77
C SER A 455 -11.68 -26.47 9.03
N ILE A 456 -11.88 -25.60 8.03
CA ILE A 456 -13.08 -25.59 7.17
C ILE A 456 -13.20 -26.87 6.35
N ARG A 457 -12.08 -27.44 5.85
CA ARG A 457 -12.06 -28.75 5.19
C ARG A 457 -12.57 -29.85 6.13
N LYS A 458 -12.05 -29.91 7.37
CA LYS A 458 -12.51 -30.88 8.41
C LYS A 458 -13.99 -30.68 8.76
N ILE A 459 -14.45 -29.45 8.98
CA ILE A 459 -15.87 -29.15 9.27
C ILE A 459 -16.79 -29.68 8.16
N ASN A 460 -16.41 -29.50 6.88
CA ASN A 460 -17.17 -30.02 5.75
C ASN A 460 -17.15 -31.55 5.65
N GLU A 461 -16.04 -32.20 6.01
CA GLU A 461 -15.92 -33.66 6.11
C GLU A 461 -16.82 -34.23 7.21
N HIS A 462 -16.79 -33.65 8.41
CA HIS A 462 -17.68 -34.02 9.52
C HIS A 462 -19.16 -33.77 9.18
N ARG A 463 -19.49 -32.67 8.48
CA ARG A 463 -20.86 -32.42 7.99
C ARG A 463 -21.32 -33.50 7.01
N LYS A 464 -20.46 -33.95 6.09
CA LYS A 464 -20.76 -35.07 5.17
C LYS A 464 -21.00 -36.37 5.96
N ARG A 465 -20.11 -36.73 6.89
CA ARG A 465 -20.30 -37.93 7.76
C ARG A 465 -21.60 -37.86 8.55
N ARG A 466 -21.90 -36.73 9.21
CA ARG A 466 -23.16 -36.55 9.96
C ARG A 466 -24.39 -36.70 9.06
N ALA A 467 -24.37 -36.14 7.86
CA ALA A 467 -25.48 -36.26 6.91
C ALA A 467 -25.69 -37.71 6.43
N PHE A 468 -24.60 -38.44 6.17
CA PHE A 468 -24.62 -39.86 5.80
C PHE A 468 -25.26 -40.72 6.91
N PHE A 469 -24.75 -40.63 8.15
CA PHE A 469 -25.30 -41.42 9.27
C PHE A 469 -26.72 -41.03 9.65
N LEU A 470 -27.09 -39.74 9.53
CA LEU A 470 -28.45 -39.27 9.82
C LEU A 470 -29.47 -39.76 8.77
N GLY A 471 -29.10 -39.79 7.48
CA GLY A 471 -29.95 -40.37 6.44
C GLY A 471 -30.20 -41.86 6.68
N PHE A 472 -29.13 -42.62 6.97
CA PHE A 472 -29.25 -44.04 7.33
C PHE A 472 -30.14 -44.26 8.56
N SER A 473 -30.02 -43.43 9.61
CA SER A 473 -30.83 -43.58 10.83
C SER A 473 -32.28 -43.11 10.69
N GLN A 474 -32.64 -42.41 9.61
CA GLN A 474 -33.99 -41.91 9.34
C GLN A 474 -34.77 -42.84 8.40
N SER A 475 -34.12 -43.37 7.37
CA SER A 475 -34.75 -44.18 6.31
C SER A 475 -33.79 -45.27 5.81
N PRO A 476 -33.44 -46.30 6.63
CA PRO A 476 -32.31 -47.19 6.35
C PRO A 476 -32.44 -48.01 5.07
N VAL A 477 -33.65 -48.43 4.68
CA VAL A 477 -33.88 -49.21 3.44
C VAL A 477 -33.65 -48.33 2.21
N GLU A 478 -34.44 -47.26 2.08
CA GLU A 478 -34.30 -46.26 0.99
C GLU A 478 -32.87 -45.71 0.87
N PHE A 479 -32.19 -45.54 2.00
CA PHE A 479 -30.80 -45.09 2.04
C PHE A 479 -29.82 -46.14 1.51
N ILE A 480 -29.99 -47.43 1.85
CA ILE A 480 -29.17 -48.52 1.31
C ILE A 480 -29.39 -48.64 -0.20
N ASP A 481 -30.65 -48.62 -0.66
CA ASP A 481 -30.98 -48.73 -2.08
C ASP A 481 -30.37 -47.57 -2.88
N ALA A 482 -30.57 -46.33 -2.42
CA ALA A 482 -29.99 -45.14 -3.04
C ALA A 482 -28.44 -45.12 -2.98
N LEU A 483 -27.83 -45.70 -1.94
CA LEU A 483 -26.38 -45.84 -1.82
C LEU A 483 -25.82 -46.86 -2.82
N ILE A 484 -26.48 -48.01 -2.99
CA ILE A 484 -26.14 -49.03 -3.99
C ILE A 484 -26.30 -48.45 -5.40
N GLU A 485 -27.39 -47.73 -5.68
CA GLU A 485 -27.58 -47.03 -6.95
C GLU A 485 -26.50 -45.96 -7.21
N SER A 486 -26.05 -45.23 -6.17
CA SER A 486 -24.97 -44.25 -6.32
C SER A 486 -23.65 -44.95 -6.63
N GLN A 487 -23.25 -45.91 -5.81
CA GLN A 487 -21.98 -46.63 -6.00
C GLN A 487 -21.94 -47.39 -7.33
N GLY A 488 -23.05 -47.99 -7.77
CA GLY A 488 -23.17 -48.63 -9.06
C GLY A 488 -23.05 -47.66 -10.25
N ARG A 489 -23.48 -46.39 -10.10
CA ARG A 489 -23.25 -45.33 -11.09
C ARG A 489 -21.82 -44.81 -11.05
N ASP A 490 -21.28 -44.56 -9.85
CA ASP A 490 -19.92 -44.05 -9.65
C ASP A 490 -18.86 -45.05 -10.17
N LEU A 491 -19.10 -46.36 -9.98
CA LEU A 491 -18.25 -47.42 -10.53
C LEU A 491 -18.31 -47.48 -12.06
N LYS A 492 -19.49 -47.39 -12.68
CA LYS A 492 -19.66 -47.32 -14.15
C LYS A 492 -19.03 -46.07 -14.74
N LEU A 493 -19.10 -44.94 -14.04
CA LEU A 493 -18.40 -43.70 -14.42
C LEU A 493 -16.87 -43.86 -14.35
N ALA A 494 -16.35 -44.50 -13.29
CA ALA A 494 -14.91 -44.76 -13.13
C ALA A 494 -14.36 -45.76 -14.16
N ALA A 495 -15.15 -46.78 -14.54
CA ALA A 495 -14.82 -47.76 -15.57
C ALA A 495 -14.95 -47.22 -17.02
N GLY A 496 -15.55 -46.03 -17.20
CA GLY A 496 -15.87 -45.47 -18.52
C GLY A 496 -17.14 -46.04 -19.17
N GLU A 497 -17.79 -47.03 -18.54
CA GLU A 497 -19.00 -47.70 -19.01
C GLU A 497 -20.30 -46.90 -18.78
N ALA A 498 -20.19 -45.57 -18.60
CA ALA A 498 -21.27 -44.67 -18.19
C ALA A 498 -22.55 -44.70 -19.05
N SER A 499 -22.47 -45.23 -20.28
CA SER A 499 -23.58 -45.35 -21.23
C SER A 499 -24.21 -46.75 -21.29
N ARG A 500 -23.66 -47.76 -20.61
CA ARG A 500 -24.11 -49.15 -20.71
C ARG A 500 -24.76 -49.62 -19.42
N ASN A 501 -25.90 -50.32 -19.53
CA ASN A 501 -26.59 -50.87 -18.38
C ASN A 501 -27.21 -52.23 -18.73
N ALA A 502 -26.36 -53.27 -18.74
CA ALA A 502 -26.68 -54.63 -19.14
C ALA A 502 -27.98 -55.20 -18.53
N GLU A 503 -28.29 -54.85 -17.28
CA GLU A 503 -29.51 -55.30 -16.59
C GLU A 503 -30.80 -54.67 -17.14
N LYS A 504 -30.73 -53.47 -17.74
CA LYS A 504 -31.84 -52.89 -18.50
C LYS A 504 -31.84 -53.41 -19.94
N GLU A 505 -30.66 -53.54 -20.58
CA GLU A 505 -30.50 -54.17 -21.90
C GLU A 505 -31.00 -55.63 -21.96
N ALA A 506 -31.12 -56.32 -20.81
CA ALA A 506 -31.67 -57.67 -20.70
C ALA A 506 -33.21 -57.73 -20.57
N ARG A 507 -33.90 -56.58 -20.39
CA ARG A 507 -35.35 -56.51 -20.18
C ARG A 507 -36.08 -56.04 -21.45
N ALA A 508 -37.23 -56.63 -21.76
CA ALA A 508 -37.95 -56.36 -23.01
C ALA A 508 -38.42 -54.89 -23.14
N GLU A 509 -38.76 -54.25 -22.02
CA GLU A 509 -39.24 -52.87 -21.97
C GLU A 509 -38.18 -51.84 -22.43
N PHE A 510 -36.89 -52.19 -22.35
CA PHE A 510 -35.79 -51.36 -22.86
C PHE A 510 -35.81 -51.25 -24.40
N TYR A 511 -36.37 -52.25 -25.09
CA TYR A 511 -36.53 -52.25 -26.55
C TYR A 511 -37.90 -51.72 -27.00
N ASN A 512 -38.80 -51.41 -26.08
CA ASN A 512 -40.06 -50.70 -26.37
C ASN A 512 -39.85 -49.18 -26.22
N GLN A 513 -38.96 -48.61 -27.04
CA GLN A 513 -38.51 -47.22 -26.94
C GLN A 513 -38.40 -46.57 -28.33
N PRO A 514 -38.74 -45.27 -28.51
CA PRO A 514 -38.81 -44.63 -29.84
C PRO A 514 -37.49 -44.62 -30.64
N TRP A 515 -36.34 -44.79 -30.00
CA TRP A 515 -35.04 -44.85 -30.68
C TRP A 515 -34.79 -46.20 -31.38
N VAL A 516 -35.57 -47.24 -31.09
CA VAL A 516 -35.31 -48.61 -31.54
C VAL A 516 -35.61 -48.80 -33.02
N GLU A 517 -36.67 -48.19 -33.54
CA GLU A 517 -37.00 -48.26 -34.98
C GLU A 517 -35.88 -47.65 -35.84
N ASP A 518 -35.42 -46.44 -35.48
CA ASP A 518 -34.29 -45.76 -36.11
C ASP A 518 -32.98 -46.56 -35.95
N ALA A 519 -32.74 -47.15 -34.78
CA ALA A 519 -31.57 -48.02 -34.57
C ALA A 519 -31.61 -49.29 -35.44
N VAL A 520 -32.78 -49.91 -35.63
CA VAL A 520 -32.96 -51.08 -36.51
C VAL A 520 -32.75 -50.69 -37.98
N ILE A 521 -33.35 -49.57 -38.43
CA ILE A 521 -33.14 -49.04 -39.79
C ILE A 521 -31.65 -48.77 -40.04
N ARG A 522 -30.97 -48.10 -39.10
CA ARG A 522 -29.52 -47.85 -39.18
C ARG A 522 -28.68 -49.13 -39.15
N TYR A 523 -29.08 -50.15 -38.38
CA TYR A 523 -28.39 -51.44 -38.33
C TYR A 523 -28.51 -52.19 -39.66
N LEU A 524 -29.71 -52.26 -40.23
CA LEU A 524 -29.96 -52.89 -41.53
C LEU A 524 -29.18 -52.17 -42.64
N ASN A 525 -29.25 -50.84 -42.70
CA ASN A 525 -28.53 -50.02 -43.69
C ASN A 525 -27.00 -50.03 -43.50
N ARG A 526 -26.49 -50.44 -42.34
CA ARG A 526 -25.04 -50.56 -42.07
C ARG A 526 -24.46 -51.90 -42.56
N LYS A 527 -25.28 -52.89 -42.91
CA LYS A 527 -24.84 -54.21 -43.37
C LYS A 527 -24.27 -54.11 -44.81
N PRO A 528 -22.94 -54.20 -45.02
CA PRO A 528 -22.36 -53.96 -46.33
C PRO A 528 -22.67 -55.12 -47.29
N ALA A 529 -22.70 -54.83 -48.59
CA ALA A 529 -22.93 -55.83 -49.63
C ALA A 529 -21.77 -56.85 -49.67
N ASN A 530 -22.04 -58.06 -49.18
CA ASN A 530 -21.13 -59.21 -49.28
C ASN A 530 -21.78 -60.37 -50.06
N THR A 531 -22.61 -60.03 -51.06
CA THR A 531 -23.33 -60.95 -51.95
C THR A 531 -23.17 -60.50 -53.40
N GLY A 532 -21.96 -60.70 -53.91
CA GLY A 532 -21.56 -60.52 -55.31
C GLY A 532 -20.08 -60.89 -55.45
N VAL A 533 -19.62 -61.59 -56.49
CA VAL A 533 -20.34 -62.17 -57.64
C VAL A 533 -19.64 -63.47 -58.04
N HIS A 534 -20.39 -64.52 -58.35
CA HIS A 534 -19.96 -65.56 -59.29
C HIS A 534 -21.00 -65.65 -60.41
N GLY A 535 -20.62 -65.21 -61.60
CA GLY A 535 -21.47 -65.25 -62.79
C GLY A 535 -21.31 -66.56 -63.55
N SER A 536 -22.29 -66.89 -64.38
CA SER A 536 -22.27 -68.08 -65.23
C SER A 536 -21.44 -67.88 -66.50
N THR A 537 -20.50 -68.79 -66.73
CA THR A 537 -20.24 -69.46 -68.01
C THR A 537 -19.84 -70.90 -67.69
#